data_AF-A0AAD6TQC0-F1
#
_entry.id   AF-A0AAD6TQC0-F1
#
_cell.length_a   1.000
_cell.length_b   1.000
_cell.length_c   1.000
_cell.angle_alpha   90.00
_cell.angle_beta   90.00
_cell.angle_gamma   90.00
#
_symmetry.space_group_name_H-M   'P 1'
#
loop_
_entity.id
_entity.type
_entity.pdbx_description
1 polymer ?
#
loop_
_entity_poly.entity_id
_entity_poly.type
_entity_poly.pdbx_seq_one_letter_code
_entity_poly.pdbx_strand_id
1 'polypeptide(L)'
;PSVDDGQFAIARVNGTIRLVQVSLATPASALSTVDVKIFRHEFIHIFRYLECRTLHPTDVHILELIEDRQKTYEEENDTVFLAKDVMERMSKLT
;
A
#
# COMPACT_ATOMS: atom_id res chain seq x y z
N PRO A 1 8.70 14.91 8.93
CA PRO A 1 8.53 13.45 9.06
C PRO A 1 8.60 12.81 7.67
N SER A 2 9.73 12.18 7.38
CA SER A 2 9.95 11.41 6.15
C SER A 2 8.87 10.36 6.05
N VAL A 3 8.25 10.23 4.88
CA VAL A 3 7.21 9.21 4.62
C VAL A 3 7.83 7.81 4.43
N ASP A 4 9.11 7.65 4.81
CA ASP A 4 9.96 6.47 4.72
C ASP A 4 9.51 5.31 5.61
N ASP A 5 8.98 5.57 6.81
CA ASP A 5 8.67 4.54 7.80
C ASP A 5 7.24 3.97 7.63
N GLY A 6 6.75 3.94 6.39
CA GLY A 6 5.42 3.45 6.06
C GLY A 6 5.42 1.96 5.70
N GLN A 7 4.47 1.20 6.24
CA GLN A 7 4.36 -0.24 5.97
C GLN A 7 3.57 -0.50 4.68
N PHE A 8 4.13 -1.32 3.78
CA PHE A 8 3.45 -1.72 2.55
C PHE A 8 2.45 -2.83 2.80
N ALA A 9 1.29 -2.73 2.16
CA ALA A 9 0.19 -3.66 2.33
C ALA A 9 -0.69 -3.74 1.06
N ILE A 10 -1.34 -4.87 0.87
CA ILE A 10 -2.51 -4.98 0.00
C ILE A 10 -3.72 -4.54 0.83
N ALA A 11 -4.42 -3.51 0.36
CA ALA A 11 -5.61 -3.02 1.02
C ALA A 11 -6.76 -2.82 0.04
N ARG A 12 -7.98 -2.97 0.54
CA ARG A 12 -9.18 -2.51 -0.16
C ARG A 12 -9.42 -1.06 0.23
N VAL A 13 -9.26 -0.16 -0.74
CA VAL A 13 -9.50 1.28 -0.61
C VAL A 13 -10.67 1.64 -1.51
N ASN A 14 -11.76 2.16 -0.93
CA ASN A 14 -13.00 2.48 -1.64
C ASN A 14 -13.51 1.32 -2.52
N GLY A 15 -13.44 0.09 -2.01
CA GLY A 15 -13.88 -1.12 -2.72
C GLY A 15 -12.88 -1.69 -3.74
N THR A 16 -11.83 -0.95 -4.11
CA THR A 16 -10.80 -1.43 -5.05
C THR A 16 -9.59 -1.97 -4.31
N ILE A 17 -9.07 -3.13 -4.71
CA ILE A 17 -7.83 -3.69 -4.15
C ILE A 17 -6.63 -2.98 -4.76
N ARG A 18 -5.77 -2.44 -3.91
CA ARG A 18 -4.59 -1.67 -4.31
C ARG A 18 -3.42 -2.00 -3.42
N LEU A 19 -2.22 -1.79 -3.96
CA LEU A 19 -1.01 -1.71 -3.16
C LEU A 19 -0.99 -0.35 -2.47
N VAL A 20 -0.76 -0.35 -1.17
CA VAL A 20 -0.69 0.86 -0.36
C VAL A 20 0.55 0.88 0.54
N GLN A 21 1.02 2.07 0.87
CA GLN A 21 1.98 2.29 1.95
C GLN A 21 1.29 3.16 3.01
N VAL A 22 1.21 2.63 4.24
CA VAL A 22 0.50 3.26 5.35
C VAL A 22 1.52 3.81 6.35
N SER A 23 1.48 5.10 6.63
CA SER A 23 2.37 5.72 7.62
C SER A 23 1.86 5.45 9.04
N LEU A 24 2.63 4.70 9.83
CA LEU A 24 2.32 4.41 11.25
C LEU A 24 2.63 5.59 12.19
N ALA A 25 3.12 6.72 11.65
CA ALA A 25 3.48 7.91 12.41
C ALA A 25 2.27 8.59 13.09
N THR A 26 1.04 8.25 12.70
CA THR A 26 -0.18 8.77 13.32
C THR A 26 -0.64 7.81 14.43
N PRO A 27 -0.64 8.21 15.71
CA PRO A 27 -1.04 7.32 16.80
C PRO A 27 -2.46 6.79 16.60
N ALA A 28 -2.63 5.50 16.85
CA ALA A 28 -3.87 4.72 16.70
C ALA A 28 -4.97 5.13 17.69
N SER A 29 -5.39 6.40 17.67
CA SER A 29 -6.70 6.78 18.18
C SER A 29 -7.72 6.52 17.07
N ALA A 30 -8.84 5.89 17.39
CA ALA A 30 -9.91 5.49 16.45
C ALA A 30 -10.60 6.67 15.70
N LEU A 31 -10.05 7.88 15.82
CA LEU A 31 -10.54 9.14 15.24
C LEU A 31 -9.49 9.82 14.35
N SER A 32 -8.27 9.28 14.25
CA SER A 32 -7.21 9.90 13.46
C SER A 32 -7.17 9.29 12.07
N THR A 33 -7.35 10.15 11.07
CA THR A 33 -7.15 9.80 9.67
C THR A 33 -5.71 9.35 9.44
N VAL A 34 -5.52 8.41 8.52
CA VAL A 34 -4.23 7.84 8.17
C VAL A 34 -3.86 8.28 6.76
N ASP A 35 -2.62 8.73 6.59
CA ASP A 35 -2.07 9.01 5.27
C ASP A 35 -1.65 7.70 4.61
N VAL A 36 -2.23 7.47 3.43
CA VAL A 36 -2.05 6.25 2.65
C VAL A 36 -1.57 6.64 1.27
N LYS A 37 -0.34 6.26 0.94
CA LYS A 37 0.12 6.28 -0.45
C LYS A 37 -0.47 5.10 -1.19
N ILE A 38 -1.06 5.38 -2.34
CA ILE A 38 -1.74 4.41 -3.18
C ILE A 38 -0.89 4.21 -4.43
N PHE A 39 -0.65 2.95 -4.76
CA PHE A 39 0.07 2.55 -5.96
C PHE A 39 -0.89 1.82 -6.90
N ARG A 40 -0.83 2.17 -8.18
CA ARG A 40 -1.59 1.49 -9.23
C ARG A 40 -0.74 0.36 -9.81
N HIS A 41 -1.39 -0.75 -10.15
CA HIS A 41 -0.75 -1.79 -10.97
C HIS A 41 -0.56 -1.25 -12.38
N GLU A 42 0.66 -1.34 -12.92
CA GLU A 42 0.96 -0.90 -14.28
C GLU A 42 1.21 -2.12 -15.17
N PHE A 43 2.21 -2.95 -14.85
CA PHE A 43 2.51 -4.18 -15.58
C PHE A 43 3.11 -5.25 -14.68
N ILE A 44 2.71 -6.51 -14.87
CA ILE A 44 3.31 -7.69 -14.24
C ILE A 44 3.43 -7.53 -12.72
N HIS A 45 4.61 -7.16 -12.21
CA HIS A 45 4.95 -7.01 -10.80
C HIS A 45 5.18 -5.56 -10.39
N ILE A 46 4.99 -4.62 -11.32
CA ILE A 46 5.34 -3.21 -11.20
C ILE A 46 4.09 -2.42 -10.80
N PHE A 47 4.25 -1.67 -9.71
CA PHE A 47 3.26 -0.74 -9.20
C PHE A 47 3.86 0.64 -9.15
N ARG A 48 3.19 1.61 -9.76
CA ARG A 48 3.62 3.00 -9.76
C ARG A 48 2.78 3.78 -8.78
N TYR A 49 3.39 4.71 -8.06
CA TYR A 49 2.66 5.66 -7.25
C TYR A 49 1.59 6.36 -8.08
N LEU A 50 0.40 6.44 -7.50
CA LEU A 50 -0.74 7.13 -8.08
C LEU A 50 -1.01 8.43 -7.34
N GLU A 51 -1.22 8.33 -6.02
CA GLU A 51 -1.61 9.45 -5.18
C GLU A 51 -1.42 9.13 -3.70
N CYS A 52 -1.41 10.16 -2.86
CA CYS A 52 -1.48 10.04 -1.41
C CYS A 52 -2.85 10.53 -0.95
N ARG A 53 -3.51 9.77 -0.07
CA ARG A 53 -4.81 10.15 0.49
C ARG A 53 -4.81 10.01 2.00
N THR A 54 -5.38 11.01 2.65
CA THR A 54 -5.74 10.97 4.06
C THR A 54 -7.12 10.32 4.17
N LEU A 55 -7.19 9.11 4.72
CA LEU A 55 -8.41 8.30 4.78
C LEU A 55 -8.80 7.99 6.22
N HIS A 56 -10.09 7.77 6.46
CA HIS A 56 -10.52 7.22 7.74
C HIS A 56 -10.08 5.74 7.82
N PRO A 57 -9.68 5.22 8.99
CA PRO A 57 -9.30 3.82 9.14
C PRO A 57 -10.37 2.82 8.67
N THR A 58 -11.65 3.21 8.73
CA THR A 58 -12.78 2.41 8.23
C THR A 58 -12.82 2.30 6.70
N ASP A 59 -12.25 3.27 5.98
CA ASP A 59 -12.24 3.28 4.50
C ASP A 59 -11.06 2.50 3.91
N VAL A 60 -10.14 2.05 4.78
CA VAL A 60 -8.93 1.32 4.42
C VAL A 60 -8.93 -0.02 5.14
N HIS A 61 -9.25 -1.08 4.41
CA HIS A 61 -9.18 -2.43 4.95
C HIS A 61 -7.90 -3.11 4.49
N ILE A 62 -6.94 -3.25 5.40
CA ILE A 62 -5.73 -4.03 5.14
C ILE A 62 -6.12 -5.51 5.03
N LEU A 63 -5.79 -6.11 3.88
CA LEU A 63 -6.03 -7.52 3.60
C LEU A 63 -4.77 -8.34 3.89
N GLU A 64 -3.61 -7.81 3.52
CA GLU A 64 -2.33 -8.50 3.66
C GLU A 64 -1.19 -7.48 3.83
N LEU A 65 -0.29 -7.73 4.78
CA LEU A 65 0.93 -6.94 4.96
C LEU A 65 2.04 -7.51 4.07
N ILE A 66 2.83 -6.64 3.44
CA ILE A 66 3.90 -7.03 2.52
C ILE A 66 5.24 -6.86 3.23
N GLU A 67 5.92 -7.98 3.43
CA GLU A 67 7.26 -8.02 4.03
C GLU A 67 8.30 -7.40 3.10
N ASP A 68 9.39 -6.84 3.65
CA ASP A 68 10.48 -6.25 2.86
C ASP A 68 11.13 -7.22 1.88
N ARG A 69 11.19 -8.52 2.21
CA ARG A 69 11.69 -9.53 1.26
C ARG A 69 10.80 -9.77 0.05
N GLN A 70 9.54 -9.36 0.12
CA GLN A 70 8.52 -9.59 -0.92
C GLN A 70 8.32 -8.37 -1.81
N LYS A 71 9.08 -7.29 -1.58
CA LYS A 71 9.00 -6.06 -2.36
C LYS A 71 10.37 -5.43 -2.58
N THR A 72 10.49 -4.67 -3.65
CA THR A 72 11.58 -3.72 -3.85
C THR A 72 10.95 -2.37 -4.13
N TYR A 73 11.24 -1.38 -3.31
CA TYR A 73 10.75 -0.02 -3.52
C TYR A 73 11.87 0.87 -4.04
N GLU A 74 11.69 1.38 -5.26
CA GLU A 74 12.58 2.35 -5.89
C GLU A 74 12.00 3.75 -5.73
N GLU A 75 12.46 4.47 -4.72
CA GLU A 75 11.98 5.81 -4.34
C GLU A 75 12.18 6.84 -5.45
N GLU A 76 13.30 6.78 -6.17
CA GLU A 76 13.60 7.72 -7.26
C GLU A 76 12.52 7.74 -8.34
N ASN A 77 11.86 6.60 -8.55
CA ASN A 77 10.85 6.43 -9.59
C ASN A 77 9.44 6.23 -9.01
N ASP A 78 9.28 6.35 -7.70
CA ASP A 78 8.06 6.01 -6.95
C ASP A 78 7.44 4.68 -7.42
N THR A 79 8.30 3.67 -7.60
CA THR A 79 7.93 2.39 -8.20
C THR A 79 8.19 1.25 -7.22
N VAL A 80 7.21 0.37 -7.08
CA VAL A 80 7.28 -0.81 -6.21
C VAL A 80 7.20 -2.06 -7.08
N PHE A 81 8.15 -2.95 -6.90
CA PHE A 81 8.15 -4.28 -7.49
C PHE A 81 7.70 -5.27 -6.43
N LEU A 82 6.65 -6.03 -6.73
CA LEU A 82 6.16 -7.08 -5.83
C LEU A 82 6.63 -8.46 -6.29
N ALA A 83 6.97 -9.32 -5.34
CA ALA A 83 7.27 -10.71 -5.65
C ALA A 83 6.06 -11.40 -6.34
N LYS A 84 6.36 -12.37 -7.20
CA LYS A 84 5.33 -13.10 -7.95
C LYS A 84 4.28 -13.71 -7.05
N ASP A 85 4.68 -14.31 -5.93
CA ASP A 85 3.75 -14.93 -5.00
C ASP A 85 2.74 -13.92 -4.42
N VAL A 86 3.14 -12.66 -4.23
CA VAL A 86 2.24 -11.57 -3.76
C VAL A 86 1.21 -11.26 -4.84
N MET A 87 1.62 -11.20 -6.10
CA MET A 87 0.69 -10.99 -7.21
C MET A 87 -0.30 -12.13 -7.38
N GLU A 88 0.15 -13.37 -7.20
CA GLU A 88 -0.74 -14.54 -7.25
C GLU A 88 -1.76 -14.52 -6.11
N ARG A 89 -1.40 -14.00 -4.92
CA ARG A 89 -2.35 -13.79 -3.82
C ARG A 89 -3.30 -12.63 -4.11
N MET A 90 -2.80 -11.49 -4.58
CA MET A 90 -3.61 -10.32 -4.93
C MET A 90 -4.67 -10.66 -5.99
N SER A 91 -4.32 -11.47 -6.99
CA SER A 91 -5.25 -11.94 -8.02
C SER A 91 -6.39 -12.80 -7.48
N LYS A 92 -6.21 -13.48 -6.33
CA LYS A 92 -7.26 -14.28 -5.69
C LYS A 92 -8.22 -13.45 -4.83
N LEU A 93 -7.83 -12.22 -4.51
CA LEU A 93 -8.63 -11.31 -3.69
C LEU A 93 -9.53 -10.41 -4.54
N THR A 94 -9.22 -10.28 -5.84
CA THR A 94 -9.90 -9.37 -6.80
C THR A 94 -11.24 -9.92 -7.27
#